data_AF-A0A531K2C8-F1
#
_entry.id   AF-A0A531K2C8-F1
#
_cell.length_a   1.000
_cell.length_b   1.000
_cell.length_c   1.000
_cell.angle_alpha   90.00
_cell.angle_beta   90.00
_cell.angle_gamma   90.00
#
_symmetry.space_group_name_H-M   'P 1'
#
loop_
_entity.id
_entity.type
_entity.pdbx_description
1 polymer ?
#
loop_
_entity_poly.entity_id
_entity_poly.type
_entity_poly.pdbx_seq_one_letter_code
_entity_poly.pdbx_strand_id
1 'polypeptide(L)'
;GYSRTVTFSARNIVDTTAPYELVSKMRASFWVIGPLLARMGEAKVSLPGGCAIGTRPVDLFLEGLQVLGADIDVDTGYVIAKARNGRLVGNRYVFPKVSVGATHVLMMAASLAKGETVLENAAREPEIVN
;
A
#
# COMPACT_ATOMS: atom_id res chain seq x y z
N GLY A 1 -9.84 -28.03 -12.71
CA GLY A 1 -8.76 -27.01 -12.73
C GLY A 1 -7.96 -27.15 -11.46
N TYR A 2 -6.63 -27.19 -11.54
CA TYR A 2 -5.78 -27.43 -10.37
C TYR A 2 -5.89 -26.25 -9.39
N SER A 3 -6.58 -26.45 -8.28
CA SER A 3 -6.49 -25.57 -7.13
C SER A 3 -5.19 -25.88 -6.39
N ARG A 4 -4.38 -24.86 -6.10
CA ARG A 4 -3.22 -24.96 -5.22
C ARG A 4 -3.49 -24.13 -3.98
N THR A 5 -3.53 -24.80 -2.84
CA THR A 5 -3.61 -24.13 -1.54
C THR A 5 -2.22 -23.65 -1.13
N VAL A 6 -2.12 -22.38 -0.73
CA VAL A 6 -0.92 -21.80 -0.13
C VAL A 6 -1.27 -21.37 1.29
N THR A 7 -0.47 -21.82 2.25
CA THR A 7 -0.61 -21.42 3.67
C THR A 7 0.56 -20.52 4.03
N PHE A 8 0.27 -19.34 4.60
CA PHE A 8 1.28 -18.40 5.09
C PHE A 8 0.95 -17.97 6.52
N SER A 9 1.98 -17.75 7.33
CA SER A 9 1.87 -17.19 8.68
C SER A 9 2.68 -15.90 8.74
N ALA A 10 2.01 -14.80 9.04
CA ALA A 10 2.65 -13.50 9.23
C ALA A 10 2.84 -13.17 10.72
N ARG A 11 2.76 -14.14 11.66
CA ARG A 11 2.83 -13.85 13.11
C ARG A 11 4.04 -12.98 13.47
N ASN A 12 5.21 -13.32 12.92
CA ASN A 12 6.45 -12.57 13.09
C ASN A 12 6.84 -11.94 11.75
N ILE A 13 6.94 -10.62 11.70
CA ILE A 13 7.57 -9.88 10.59
C ILE A 13 8.95 -9.46 11.08
N VAL A 14 10.00 -9.90 10.37
CA VAL A 14 11.40 -9.66 10.74
C VAL A 14 12.03 -8.51 9.95
N ASP A 15 11.40 -8.08 8.87
CA ASP A 15 11.84 -6.97 8.02
C ASP A 15 10.61 -6.28 7.40
N THR A 16 10.65 -4.95 7.34
CA THR A 16 9.62 -4.10 6.71
C THR A 16 10.07 -3.57 5.34
N THR A 17 11.18 -4.11 4.82
CA THR A 17 11.75 -3.73 3.54
C THR A 17 11.26 -4.62 2.39
N ALA A 18 10.71 -3.99 1.36
CA ALA A 18 10.48 -4.63 0.06
C ALA A 18 11.57 -4.15 -0.93
N PRO A 19 12.58 -4.99 -1.23
CA PRO A 19 13.78 -4.57 -1.94
C PRO A 19 13.53 -4.37 -3.44
N TYR A 20 14.38 -3.54 -4.05
CA TYR A 20 14.37 -3.25 -5.49
C TYR A 20 14.36 -4.51 -6.36
N GLU A 21 15.12 -5.54 -6.00
CA GLU A 21 15.23 -6.79 -6.77
C GLU A 21 13.88 -7.51 -6.96
N LEU A 22 12.94 -7.35 -6.03
CA LEU A 22 11.61 -7.93 -6.10
C LEU A 22 10.60 -6.96 -6.73
N VAL A 23 10.66 -5.67 -6.35
CA VAL A 23 9.70 -4.68 -6.85
C VAL A 23 9.93 -4.34 -8.32
N SER A 24 11.19 -4.34 -8.79
CA SER A 24 11.52 -4.14 -10.20
C SER A 24 10.98 -5.27 -11.10
N LYS A 25 10.86 -6.50 -10.58
CA LYS A 25 10.31 -7.65 -11.31
C LYS A 25 8.79 -7.66 -11.33
N MET A 26 8.15 -7.21 -10.24
CA MET A 26 6.71 -7.18 -10.12
C MET A 26 6.27 -5.89 -9.42
N ARG A 27 5.71 -4.96 -10.18
CA ARG A 27 5.19 -3.68 -9.65
C ARG A 27 4.19 -3.86 -8.50
N ALA A 28 3.35 -4.90 -8.56
CA ALA A 28 2.36 -5.19 -7.52
C ALA A 28 3.00 -5.49 -6.16
N SER A 29 4.30 -5.85 -6.11
CA SER A 29 5.05 -5.96 -4.86
C SER A 29 5.04 -4.67 -4.05
N PHE A 30 4.82 -3.50 -4.67
CA PHE A 30 4.69 -2.23 -3.97
C PHE A 30 3.51 -2.22 -2.98
N TRP A 31 2.47 -3.03 -3.20
CA TRP A 31 1.24 -3.00 -2.41
C TRP A 31 1.44 -3.39 -0.95
N VAL A 32 2.53 -4.07 -0.61
CA VAL A 32 2.87 -4.43 0.77
C VAL A 32 3.09 -3.20 1.67
N ILE A 33 3.33 -2.01 1.10
CA ILE A 33 3.50 -0.77 1.87
C ILE A 33 2.31 -0.49 2.81
N GLY A 34 1.07 -0.75 2.36
CA GLY A 34 -0.14 -0.52 3.16
C GLY A 34 -0.22 -1.42 4.40
N PRO A 35 -0.28 -2.76 4.25
CA PRO A 35 -0.37 -3.66 5.40
C PRO A 35 0.87 -3.63 6.29
N LEU A 36 2.08 -3.42 5.74
CA LEU A 36 3.29 -3.25 6.57
C LEU A 36 3.18 -1.99 7.43
N LEU A 37 2.83 -0.85 6.83
CA LEU A 37 2.69 0.40 7.57
C LEU A 37 1.59 0.33 8.63
N ALA A 38 0.45 -0.26 8.30
CA ALA A 38 -0.67 -0.39 9.24
C ALA A 38 -0.39 -1.33 10.41
N ARG A 39 0.41 -2.39 10.19
CA ARG A 39 0.70 -3.40 11.21
C ARG A 39 1.97 -3.13 11.99
N MET A 40 3.03 -2.68 11.32
CA MET A 40 4.36 -2.49 11.89
C MET A 40 4.67 -1.03 12.20
N GLY A 41 3.84 -0.09 11.75
CA GLY A 41 4.06 1.35 11.93
C GLY A 41 5.11 1.94 10.99
N GLU A 42 5.81 1.11 10.21
CA GLU A 42 6.78 1.54 9.21
C GLU A 42 6.88 0.57 8.03
N ALA A 43 7.30 1.09 6.88
CA ALA A 43 7.58 0.31 5.68
C ALA A 43 8.65 1.00 4.83
N LYS A 44 9.58 0.23 4.25
CA LYS A 44 10.56 0.71 3.27
C LYS A 44 10.39 -0.07 1.96
N VAL A 45 9.81 0.55 0.95
CA VAL A 45 9.43 -0.17 -0.29
C VAL A 45 10.05 0.52 -1.49
N SER A 46 10.78 -0.22 -2.32
CA SER A 46 11.39 0.34 -3.53
C SER A 46 10.31 0.90 -4.47
N LEU A 47 10.58 2.05 -5.08
CA LEU A 47 9.71 2.60 -6.11
C LEU A 47 9.68 1.67 -7.32
N PRO A 48 8.49 1.32 -7.84
CA PRO A 48 8.42 0.58 -9.09
C PRO A 48 8.96 1.44 -10.24
N GLY A 49 9.81 0.84 -11.05
CA GLY A 49 10.37 1.50 -12.24
C GLY A 49 9.33 1.78 -13.34
N GLY A 50 9.81 2.26 -14.47
CA GLY A 50 9.01 2.48 -15.68
C GLY A 50 8.37 1.19 -16.19
N CYS A 51 7.18 1.30 -16.78
CA CYS A 51 6.46 0.17 -17.34
C CYS A 51 6.25 0.37 -18.84
N ALA A 52 6.45 -0.69 -19.64
CA ALA A 52 6.36 -0.63 -21.10
C ALA A 52 4.97 -0.22 -21.64
N ILE A 53 3.93 -0.33 -20.82
CA ILE A 53 2.54 0.01 -21.18
C ILE A 53 2.24 1.51 -20.95
N GLY A 54 3.12 2.24 -20.26
CA GLY A 54 2.96 3.66 -19.97
C GLY A 54 3.28 4.04 -18.53
N THR A 55 3.18 5.34 -18.23
CA THR A 55 3.42 5.87 -16.88
C THR A 55 2.33 5.41 -15.93
N ARG A 56 2.73 4.64 -14.93
CA ARG A 56 1.89 4.31 -13.78
C ARG A 56 2.56 4.91 -12.56
N PRO A 57 2.16 6.10 -12.10
CA PRO A 57 2.70 6.66 -10.86
C PRO A 57 2.14 5.90 -9.63
N VAL A 58 2.76 6.12 -8.47
CA VAL A 58 2.28 5.65 -7.17
C VAL A 58 1.79 6.80 -6.27
N ASP A 59 1.67 7.99 -6.85
CA ASP A 59 1.12 9.23 -6.26
C ASP A 59 -0.11 8.98 -5.38
N LEU A 60 -1.14 8.33 -5.92
CA LEU A 60 -2.40 8.12 -5.18
C LEU A 60 -2.26 7.21 -3.96
N PHE A 61 -1.24 6.34 -3.94
CA PHE A 61 -0.94 5.50 -2.79
C PHE A 61 -0.33 6.35 -1.69
N LEU A 62 0.64 7.20 -2.05
CA LEU A 62 1.38 8.04 -1.11
C LEU A 62 0.46 9.11 -0.51
N GLU A 63 -0.29 9.81 -1.35
CA GLU A 63 -1.26 10.83 -0.93
C GLU A 63 -2.30 10.26 0.04
N GLY A 64 -2.89 9.11 -0.31
CA GLY A 64 -3.87 8.45 0.56
C GLY A 64 -3.28 8.01 1.90
N LEU A 65 -2.06 7.45 1.91
CA LEU A 65 -1.40 7.06 3.17
C LEU A 65 -1.04 8.28 4.03
N GLN A 66 -0.63 9.40 3.42
CA GLN A 66 -0.40 10.67 4.12
C GLN A 66 -1.68 11.21 4.76
N VAL A 67 -2.82 11.12 4.06
CA VAL A 67 -4.15 11.50 4.59
C VAL A 67 -4.52 10.64 5.81
N LEU A 68 -4.07 9.39 5.86
CA LEU A 68 -4.22 8.50 7.02
C LEU A 68 -3.14 8.70 8.10
N GLY A 69 -2.33 9.75 8.00
CA GLY A 69 -1.35 10.14 9.03
C GLY A 69 0.03 9.49 8.88
N ALA A 70 0.38 9.01 7.69
CA ALA A 70 1.76 8.60 7.39
C ALA A 70 2.66 9.80 7.10
N ASP A 71 3.87 9.79 7.65
CA ASP A 71 4.99 10.54 7.09
C ASP A 71 5.65 9.70 6.01
N ILE A 72 5.90 10.33 4.87
CA ILE A 72 6.48 9.66 3.70
C ILE A 72 7.67 10.48 3.24
N ASP A 73 8.81 9.81 3.12
CA ASP A 73 10.01 10.31 2.51
C ASP A 73 10.39 9.44 1.31
N VAL A 74 11.07 10.03 0.33
CA VAL A 74 11.58 9.33 -0.85
C VAL A 74 13.08 9.52 -0.92
N ASP A 75 13.81 8.47 -0.58
CA ASP A 75 15.26 8.48 -0.56
C ASP A 75 15.81 7.33 -1.41
N THR A 76 16.75 7.67 -2.31
CA THR A 76 17.52 6.71 -3.12
C THR A 76 16.65 5.64 -3.81
N GLY A 77 15.48 6.04 -4.34
CA GLY A 77 14.56 5.14 -5.04
C GLY A 77 13.69 4.25 -4.14
N TYR A 78 13.61 4.55 -2.84
CA TYR A 78 12.72 3.91 -1.88
C TYR A 78 11.71 4.91 -1.34
N VAL A 79 10.49 4.43 -1.13
CA VAL A 79 9.50 5.08 -0.28
C VAL A 79 9.73 4.60 1.15
N ILE A 80 10.00 5.54 2.05
CA ILE A 80 10.16 5.31 3.48
C ILE A 80 8.92 5.90 4.15
N ALA A 81 8.01 5.03 4.60
CA ALA A 81 6.76 5.42 5.24
C ALA A 81 6.78 5.09 6.73
N LYS A 82 6.33 6.03 7.56
CA LYS A 82 6.19 5.86 9.01
C LYS A 82 4.87 6.41 9.49
N ALA A 83 4.17 5.70 10.36
CA ALA A 83 2.97 6.22 11.01
C ALA A 83 3.38 7.16 12.15
N ARG A 84 2.96 8.44 12.09
CA ARG A 84 3.39 9.51 13.03
C ARG A 84 3.38 9.14 14.50
N ASN A 85 2.36 8.38 14.92
CA ASN A 85 2.16 7.97 16.31
C ASN A 85 2.20 6.43 16.48
N GLY A 86 2.97 5.74 15.62
CA GLY A 86 3.04 4.27 15.58
C GLY A 86 1.80 3.57 15.00
N ARG A 87 0.74 4.32 14.68
CA ARG A 87 -0.49 3.81 14.08
C ARG A 87 -1.12 4.85 13.15
N LEU A 88 -1.68 4.38 12.03
CA LEU A 88 -2.47 5.21 11.12
C LEU A 88 -3.78 5.64 11.77
N VAL A 89 -4.35 6.75 11.30
CA VAL A 89 -5.63 7.30 11.76
C VAL A 89 -6.59 7.32 10.57
N GLY A 90 -7.79 6.79 10.78
CA GLY A 90 -8.82 6.78 9.77
C GLY A 90 -9.22 8.19 9.38
N ASN A 91 -9.44 8.41 8.09
CA ASN A 91 -9.81 9.70 7.53
C ASN A 91 -10.58 9.52 6.21
N ARG A 92 -11.03 10.61 5.61
CA ARG A 92 -11.69 10.61 4.30
C ARG A 92 -10.68 10.93 3.19
N TYR A 93 -10.64 10.08 2.17
CA TYR A 93 -9.84 10.32 0.97
C TYR A 93 -10.69 10.15 -0.28
N VAL A 94 -10.70 11.18 -1.13
CA VAL A 94 -11.41 11.18 -2.42
C VAL A 94 -10.38 10.96 -3.51
N PHE A 95 -10.47 9.83 -4.22
CA PHE A 95 -9.55 9.56 -5.31
C PHE A 95 -9.81 10.53 -6.48
N PRO A 96 -8.79 11.25 -7.00
CA PRO A 96 -8.96 12.12 -8.17
C PRO A 96 -9.21 11.34 -9.47
N LYS A 97 -8.82 10.07 -9.49
CA LYS A 97 -9.12 9.10 -10.56
C LYS A 97 -9.18 7.70 -9.95
N VAL A 98 -9.98 6.82 -10.55
CA VAL A 98 -10.13 5.43 -10.10
C VAL A 98 -8.78 4.70 -10.19
N SER A 99 -8.41 3.98 -9.12
CA SER A 99 -7.19 3.18 -9.05
C SER A 99 -7.40 1.92 -8.23
N VAL A 100 -7.34 0.76 -8.89
CA VAL A 100 -7.48 -0.57 -8.26
C VAL A 100 -6.42 -0.80 -7.19
N GLY A 101 -5.16 -0.53 -7.52
CA GLY A 101 -4.05 -0.77 -6.60
C GLY A 101 -4.09 0.17 -5.39
N ALA A 102 -4.38 1.46 -5.61
CA ALA A 102 -4.44 2.41 -4.50
C ALA A 102 -5.64 2.10 -3.58
N THR A 103 -6.79 1.70 -4.15
CA THR A 103 -7.94 1.25 -3.35
C THR A 103 -7.59 0.04 -2.48
N HIS A 104 -6.96 -1.01 -3.04
CA HIS A 104 -6.48 -2.16 -2.26
C HIS A 104 -5.56 -1.74 -1.11
N VAL A 105 -4.56 -0.91 -1.41
CA VAL A 105 -3.54 -0.54 -0.43
C VAL A 105 -4.13 0.30 0.70
N LEU A 106 -4.96 1.29 0.39
CA LEU A 106 -5.61 2.11 1.41
C LEU A 106 -6.63 1.32 2.21
N MET A 107 -7.37 0.39 1.60
CA MET A 107 -8.27 -0.50 2.31
C MET A 107 -7.52 -1.41 3.29
N MET A 108 -6.42 -2.03 2.86
CA MET A 108 -5.54 -2.81 3.76
C MET A 108 -4.95 -1.94 4.87
N ALA A 109 -4.51 -0.72 4.55
CA ALA A 109 -3.92 0.19 5.54
C ALA A 109 -4.95 0.64 6.59
N ALA A 110 -6.17 0.97 6.14
CA ALA A 110 -7.28 1.40 6.97
C ALA A 110 -7.76 0.32 7.95
N SER A 111 -7.62 -0.97 7.58
CA SER A 111 -8.12 -2.10 8.38
C SER A 111 -7.59 -2.15 9.82
N LEU A 112 -6.39 -1.61 10.07
CA LEU A 112 -5.79 -1.49 11.40
C LEU A 112 -5.65 -0.04 11.86
N ALA A 113 -6.09 0.94 11.08
CA ALA A 113 -6.05 2.35 11.49
C ALA A 113 -6.96 2.60 12.70
N LYS A 114 -6.72 3.70 13.43
CA LYS A 114 -7.60 4.15 14.52
C LYS A 114 -8.75 4.97 13.93
N GLY A 115 -9.99 4.52 14.12
CA GLY A 115 -11.18 5.25 13.68
C GLY A 115 -11.71 4.78 12.32
N GLU A 116 -12.58 5.57 11.72
CA GLU A 116 -13.22 5.26 10.44
C GLU A 116 -12.44 5.83 9.27
N THR A 117 -12.30 5.05 8.19
CA THR A 117 -11.77 5.52 6.91
C THR A 117 -12.86 5.49 5.86
N VAL A 118 -13.00 6.58 5.10
CA VAL A 118 -13.93 6.66 3.97
C VAL A 118 -13.13 6.88 2.69
N LEU A 119 -13.21 5.92 1.78
CA LEU A 119 -12.56 5.99 0.47
C LEU A 119 -13.62 6.28 -0.60
N GLU A 120 -13.59 7.48 -1.18
CA GLU A 120 -14.54 7.92 -2.20
C GLU A 120 -13.95 7.86 -3.61
N ASN A 121 -14.78 7.60 -4.61
CA ASN A 121 -14.35 7.30 -5.97
C ASN A 121 -13.39 6.09 -6.03
N ALA A 122 -13.60 5.14 -5.12
CA ALA A 122 -12.86 3.90 -5.03
C ALA A 122 -13.10 2.99 -6.23
N ALA A 123 -12.14 2.12 -6.50
CA ALA A 123 -12.26 1.01 -7.45
C ALA A 123 -13.45 0.10 -7.07
N ARG A 124 -14.08 -0.49 -8.09
CA ARG A 124 -15.29 -1.34 -7.96
C ARG A 124 -15.16 -2.69 -8.65
N GLU A 125 -13.94 -3.01 -9.08
CA GLU A 125 -13.59 -4.26 -9.71
C GLU A 125 -13.88 -5.43 -8.76
N PRO A 126 -14.22 -6.63 -9.29
CA PRO A 126 -14.59 -7.80 -8.49
C PRO A 126 -13.60 -8.13 -7.37
N GLU A 127 -12.31 -7.91 -7.62
CA GLU A 127 -11.24 -8.17 -6.64
C GLU A 127 -11.28 -7.22 -5.43
N ILE A 128 -12.08 -6.15 -5.49
CA ILE A 128 -12.27 -5.16 -4.41
C ILE A 128 -13.56 -5.41 -3.62
N VAL A 129 -14.67 -5.75 -4.29
CA VAL A 129 -16.03 -5.65 -3.72
C VAL A 129 -16.74 -6.98 -3.46
N ASN A 130 -16.21 -8.11 -3.93
CA ASN A 130 -16.88 -9.43 -3.81
C ASN A 130 -16.48 -10.21 -2.56
#